data_AF-A0A0A2BL85-F1
#
_entry.id   AF-A0A0A2BL85-F1
#
_cell.length_a   1.000
_cell.length_b   1.000
_cell.length_c   1.000
_cell.angle_alpha   90.00
_cell.angle_beta   90.00
_cell.angle_gamma   90.00
#
_symmetry.space_group_name_H-M   'P 1'
#
loop_
_entity.id
_entity.type
_entity.pdbx_description
1 polymer ?
#
loop_
_entity_poly.entity_id
_entity_poly.type
_entity_poly.pdbx_seq_one_letter_code
_entity_poly.pdbx_strand_id
1 'polypeptide(L)'
;MSLETTVVTFKLNGTFSEWSAIFDSDEANRRHAEHGINPLYRGVNKEDPQEVIVIHQHQEGDLDKFLAANGDWIATHNVDMTSFDQSVWTAD
;
A
#
# COMPACT_ATOMS: atom_id res chain seq x y z
N MET A 1 17.71 1.43 12.96
CA MET A 1 16.62 1.31 11.98
C MET A 1 15.38 1.02 12.79
N SER A 2 14.49 1.98 12.88
CA SER A 2 13.23 1.84 13.60
C SER A 2 12.18 1.19 12.70
N LEU A 3 11.28 0.42 13.29
CA LEU A 3 10.13 -0.14 12.59
C LEU A 3 9.09 0.97 12.43
N GLU A 4 8.72 1.24 11.18
CA GLU A 4 7.69 2.19 10.81
C GLU A 4 6.46 1.45 10.33
N THR A 5 5.30 1.94 10.72
CA THR A 5 4.01 1.48 10.23
C THR A 5 3.41 2.59 9.40
N THR A 6 3.30 2.37 8.10
CA THR A 6 2.68 3.34 7.21
C THR A 6 1.26 2.92 6.89
N VAL A 7 0.33 3.82 7.20
CA VAL A 7 -1.08 3.73 6.83
C VAL A 7 -1.23 4.51 5.54
N VAL A 8 -1.65 3.83 4.48
CA VAL A 8 -1.89 4.42 3.17
C VAL A 8 -3.37 4.33 2.88
N THR A 9 -3.98 5.44 2.50
CA THR A 9 -5.37 5.50 2.02
C THR A 9 -5.41 6.10 0.62
N PHE A 10 -6.18 5.47 -0.27
CA PHE A 10 -6.35 5.97 -1.63
C PHE A 10 -7.69 5.54 -2.19
N LYS A 11 -8.11 6.22 -3.25
CA LYS A 11 -9.31 5.84 -4.01
C LYS A 11 -8.93 4.93 -5.17
N LEU A 12 -9.79 3.97 -5.46
CA LEU A 12 -9.69 3.08 -6.60
C LEU A 12 -10.57 3.60 -7.72
N ASN A 13 -10.03 3.56 -8.94
CA ASN A 13 -10.81 3.76 -10.16
C ASN A 13 -11.62 2.51 -10.56
N GLY A 14 -11.33 1.35 -9.96
CA GLY A 14 -12.03 0.08 -10.16
C GLY A 14 -12.69 -0.46 -8.89
N THR A 15 -12.89 -1.78 -8.82
CA THR A 15 -13.44 -2.42 -7.62
C THR A 15 -12.35 -2.86 -6.64
N PHE A 16 -12.67 -2.83 -5.34
CA PHE A 16 -11.77 -3.35 -4.30
C PHE A 16 -11.39 -4.82 -4.53
N SER A 17 -12.32 -5.65 -5.02
CA SER A 17 -12.02 -7.07 -5.29
C SER A 17 -10.94 -7.25 -6.35
N GLU A 18 -10.98 -6.51 -7.45
CA GLU A 18 -9.94 -6.55 -8.48
C GLU A 18 -8.60 -6.09 -7.94
N TRP A 19 -8.58 -4.95 -7.24
CA TRP A 19 -7.35 -4.43 -6.64
C TRP A 19 -6.78 -5.40 -5.60
N SER A 20 -7.62 -5.94 -4.72
CA SER A 20 -7.19 -6.89 -3.68
C SER A 20 -6.62 -8.16 -4.28
N ALA A 21 -7.18 -8.67 -5.38
CA ALA A 21 -6.65 -9.84 -6.07
C ALA A 21 -5.25 -9.60 -6.63
N ILE A 22 -4.97 -8.37 -7.11
CA ILE A 22 -3.64 -8.01 -7.60
C ILE A 22 -2.68 -7.79 -6.42
N PHE A 23 -3.13 -7.12 -5.37
CA PHE A 23 -2.34 -6.89 -4.16
C PHE A 23 -2.00 -8.19 -3.41
N ASP A 24 -2.90 -9.18 -3.40
CA ASP A 24 -2.67 -10.53 -2.88
C ASP A 24 -1.85 -11.42 -3.80
N SER A 25 -1.60 -10.99 -5.04
CA SER A 25 -0.89 -11.83 -6.00
C SER A 25 0.52 -12.16 -5.50
N ASP A 26 1.01 -13.33 -5.91
CA ASP A 26 2.36 -13.78 -5.59
C ASP A 26 3.42 -12.76 -6.02
N GLU A 27 3.20 -12.06 -7.14
CA GLU A 27 4.09 -11.01 -7.62
C GLU A 27 4.13 -9.81 -6.67
N ALA A 28 2.97 -9.31 -6.23
CA ALA A 28 2.87 -8.21 -5.28
C ALA A 28 3.51 -8.57 -3.94
N ASN A 29 3.19 -9.76 -3.39
CA ASN A 29 3.78 -10.26 -2.15
C ASN A 29 5.31 -10.40 -2.26
N ARG A 30 5.80 -10.90 -3.40
CA ARG A 30 7.24 -11.04 -3.62
C ARG A 30 7.94 -9.69 -3.65
N ARG A 31 7.38 -8.69 -4.35
CA ARG A 31 7.95 -7.33 -4.36
C ARG A 31 7.93 -6.68 -2.97
N HIS A 32 6.83 -6.81 -2.24
CA HIS A 32 6.78 -6.33 -0.86
C HIS A 32 7.88 -6.99 -0.01
N ALA A 33 8.02 -8.32 -0.08
CA ALA A 33 9.04 -9.06 0.65
C ALA A 33 10.48 -8.71 0.23
N GLU A 34 10.74 -8.49 -1.07
CA GLU A 34 12.05 -8.07 -1.59
C GLU A 34 12.48 -6.71 -1.04
N HIS A 35 11.53 -5.84 -0.73
CA HIS A 35 11.74 -4.53 -0.12
C HIS A 35 11.54 -4.52 1.40
N GLY A 36 11.36 -5.67 2.05
CA GLY A 36 11.15 -5.75 3.50
C GLY A 36 9.85 -5.10 3.99
N ILE A 37 8.88 -4.91 3.09
CA ILE A 37 7.55 -4.38 3.38
C ILE A 37 6.65 -5.54 3.74
N ASN A 38 6.01 -5.43 4.91
CA ASN A 38 5.07 -6.41 5.39
C ASN A 38 3.67 -5.79 5.47
N PRO A 39 2.74 -6.12 4.56
CA PRO A 39 1.35 -5.70 4.70
C PRO A 39 0.72 -6.33 5.94
N LEU A 40 0.27 -5.48 6.88
CA LEU A 40 -0.40 -5.90 8.10
C LEU A 40 -1.91 -5.96 7.93
N TYR A 41 -2.47 -5.02 7.18
CA TYR A 41 -3.92 -4.90 7.01
C TYR A 41 -4.25 -4.25 5.67
N ARG A 42 -5.39 -4.63 5.11
CA ARG A 42 -6.04 -3.91 4.02
C ARG A 42 -7.55 -3.98 4.18
N GLY A 43 -8.24 -2.93 3.77
CA GLY A 43 -9.69 -2.87 3.84
C GLY A 43 -10.25 -1.82 2.89
N VAL A 44 -11.54 -1.91 2.65
CA VAL A 44 -12.31 -0.91 1.91
C VAL A 44 -13.17 -0.13 2.89
N ASN A 45 -13.35 1.17 2.65
CA ASN A 45 -14.25 2.00 3.43
C ASN A 45 -15.70 1.48 3.25
N LYS A 46 -16.44 1.43 4.35
CA LYS A 46 -17.84 0.98 4.37
C LYS A 46 -18.79 2.01 3.76
N GLU A 47 -18.45 3.28 3.86
CA GLU A 47 -19.24 4.40 3.34
C GLU A 47 -18.86 4.68 1.88
N ASP A 48 -17.57 4.54 1.54
CA ASP A 48 -17.01 4.75 0.21
C ASP A 48 -16.39 3.46 -0.36
N PRO A 49 -17.10 2.68 -1.20
CA PRO A 49 -16.60 1.40 -1.73
C PRO A 49 -15.41 1.54 -2.69
N GLN A 50 -15.04 2.77 -3.06
CA GLN A 50 -13.85 3.08 -3.83
C GLN A 50 -12.66 3.44 -2.95
N GLU A 51 -12.87 3.81 -1.69
CA GLU A 51 -11.77 4.20 -0.80
C GLU A 51 -11.21 2.97 -0.10
N VAL A 52 -9.89 2.84 -0.13
CA VAL A 52 -9.15 1.70 0.39
C VAL A 52 -8.11 2.18 1.37
N ILE A 53 -7.94 1.40 2.44
CA ILE A 53 -6.90 1.58 3.43
C ILE A 53 -5.97 0.36 3.40
N VAL A 54 -4.67 0.62 3.46
CA VAL A 54 -3.64 -0.41 3.55
C VAL A 54 -2.63 0.00 4.61
N ILE A 55 -2.34 -0.91 5.53
CA ILE A 55 -1.37 -0.71 6.59
C ILE A 55 -0.20 -1.64 6.30
N HIS A 56 0.98 -1.06 6.15
CA HIS A 56 2.22 -1.78 5.94
C HIS A 56 3.20 -1.47 7.06
N GLN A 57 4.03 -2.45 7.39
CA GLN A 57 5.12 -2.30 8.32
C GLN A 57 6.44 -2.55 7.60
N HIS A 58 7.40 -1.68 7.78
CA HIS A 58 8.71 -1.74 7.14
C HIS A 58 9.76 -1.09 8.03
N GLN A 59 11.04 -1.21 7.66
CA GLN A 59 12.06 -0.42 8.32
C GLN A 59 12.08 1.01 7.74
N GLU A 60 12.62 1.92 8.54
CA GLU A 60 12.84 3.31 8.14
C GLU A 60 13.53 3.42 6.77
N GLY A 61 12.83 4.07 5.82
CA GLY A 61 13.32 4.32 4.46
C GLY A 61 13.12 3.18 3.44
N ASP A 62 12.59 2.02 3.83
CA ASP A 62 12.30 0.94 2.87
C ASP A 62 11.04 1.21 2.03
N LEU A 63 10.02 1.85 2.60
CA LEU A 63 8.84 2.27 1.84
C LEU A 63 9.18 3.33 0.79
N ASP A 64 10.02 4.30 1.12
CA ASP A 64 10.46 5.34 0.18
C ASP A 64 11.20 4.71 -1.01
N LYS A 65 12.07 3.74 -0.75
CA LYS A 65 12.74 2.96 -1.82
C LYS A 65 11.75 2.14 -2.64
N PHE A 66 10.75 1.54 -2.01
CA PHE A 66 9.73 0.78 -2.72
C PHE A 66 8.85 1.67 -3.60
N LEU A 67 8.39 2.81 -3.08
CA LEU A 67 7.65 3.81 -3.84
C LEU A 67 8.50 4.39 -4.98
N ALA A 68 9.79 4.65 -4.75
CA ALA A 68 10.68 5.11 -5.81
C ALA A 68 10.95 4.03 -6.88
N ALA A 69 11.02 2.75 -6.50
CA ALA A 69 11.31 1.65 -7.41
C ALA A 69 10.07 1.08 -8.11
N ASN A 70 8.89 1.19 -7.48
CA ASN A 70 7.64 0.56 -7.90
C ASN A 70 6.47 1.54 -7.98
N GLY A 71 6.69 2.85 -7.85
CA GLY A 71 5.64 3.88 -7.91
C GLY A 71 4.80 3.80 -9.18
N ASP A 72 5.44 3.66 -10.33
CA ASP A 72 4.75 3.44 -11.61
C ASP A 72 3.92 2.15 -11.62
N TRP A 73 4.41 1.08 -10.96
CA TRP A 73 3.67 -0.17 -10.85
C TRP A 73 2.42 0.02 -9.97
N ILE A 74 2.55 0.72 -8.84
CA ILE A 74 1.40 1.07 -7.97
C ILE A 74 0.38 1.92 -8.74
N ALA A 75 0.84 2.86 -9.57
CA ALA A 75 -0.02 3.68 -10.44
C ALA A 75 -0.86 2.82 -11.39
N THR A 76 -0.28 1.72 -11.90
CA THR A 76 -0.97 0.83 -12.85
C THR A 76 -2.04 -0.06 -12.21
N HIS A 77 -2.16 -0.12 -10.88
CA HIS A 77 -3.15 -0.95 -10.16
C HIS A 77 -4.50 -0.25 -9.93
N ASN A 78 -4.92 0.63 -10.83
CA ASN A 78 -6.15 1.43 -10.68
C ASN A 78 -6.21 2.27 -9.40
N VAL A 79 -5.05 2.61 -8.83
CA VAL A 79 -4.96 3.52 -7.69
C VAL A 79 -5.00 4.95 -8.19
N ASP A 80 -5.92 5.74 -7.67
CA ASP A 80 -5.94 7.17 -7.87
C ASP A 80 -4.83 7.83 -7.06
N MET A 81 -3.71 8.12 -7.72
CA MET A 81 -2.56 8.77 -7.10
C MET A 81 -2.87 10.19 -6.59
N THR A 82 -3.93 10.83 -7.10
CA THR A 82 -4.31 12.18 -6.64
C THR A 82 -5.01 12.17 -5.28
N SER A 83 -5.63 11.04 -4.93
CA SER A 83 -6.26 10.76 -3.65
C SER A 83 -5.36 9.96 -2.70
N PHE A 84 -4.07 9.80 -3.04
CA PHE A 84 -3.11 9.05 -2.25
C PHE A 84 -2.71 9.86 -1.02
N ASP A 85 -3.09 9.37 0.16
CA ASP A 85 -2.68 9.89 1.45
C ASP A 85 -1.88 8.81 2.19
N GLN A 86 -0.78 9.21 2.82
CA GLN A 86 0.02 8.32 3.64
C GLN A 86 0.35 8.97 4.97
N SER A 87 0.24 8.18 6.03
CA SER A 87 0.58 8.56 7.40
C SER A 87 1.57 7.55 7.96
N VAL A 88 2.75 8.01 8.34
CA VAL A 88 3.82 7.19 8.92
C VAL A 88 3.73 7.23 10.44
N TRP A 89 3.77 6.06 11.07
CA TRP A 89 3.66 5.88 12.52
C TRP A 89 4.88 5.13 13.03
N THR A 90 5.48 5.62 14.10
CA THR A 90 6.56 4.94 14.83
C THR A 90 6.04 4.50 16.19
N ALA A 91 6.67 3.48 16.79
CA ALA A 91 6.38 3.06 18.16
C ALA A 91 7.31 3.72 19.19
N ASP A 92 8.01 4.79 18.80
CA ASP A 92 9.00 5.53 19.61
C ASP A 92 8.38 6.76 20.30
#